data_AF-A0A2N7R8B7-F1
#
_entry.id   AF-A0A2N7R8B7-F1
#
_cell.length_a   1.000
_cell.length_b   1.000
_cell.length_c   1.000
_cell.angle_alpha   90.00
_cell.angle_beta   90.00
_cell.angle_gamma   90.00
#
_symmetry.space_group_name_H-M   'P 1'
#
loop_
_entity.id
_entity.type
_entity.pdbx_description
1 polymer ?
#
loop_
_entity_poly.entity_id
_entity_poly.type
_entity_poly.pdbx_seq_one_letter_code
_entity_poly.pdbx_strand_id
1 'polypeptide(L)'
;MAQHAPRLAAILAVCATASELLDARPNADLALAAMELAFGWPEGAGSSLFALARAAGWIAHAAEQAGSGAMIRPRARYVGRAYREEA
;
A
#
# COMPACT_ATOMS: atom_id res chain seq x y z
N MET A 1 -20.01 -18.00 13.76
CA MET A 1 -20.00 -17.28 12.46
C MET A 1 -21.03 -16.15 12.37
N ALA A 2 -22.26 -16.30 12.88
CA ALA A 2 -23.32 -15.28 12.79
C ALA A 2 -22.99 -13.89 13.40
N GLN A 3 -22.13 -13.84 14.43
CA GLN A 3 -21.77 -12.59 15.12
C GLN A 3 -20.93 -11.59 14.30
N HIS A 4 -20.30 -12.00 13.19
CA HIS A 4 -19.45 -11.12 12.36
C HIS A 4 -20.23 -10.43 11.23
N ALA A 5 -21.40 -10.95 10.87
CA ALA A 5 -22.20 -10.46 9.75
C ALA A 5 -22.62 -8.97 9.87
N PRO A 6 -23.15 -8.48 11.01
CA PRO A 6 -23.54 -7.07 11.12
C PRO A 6 -22.33 -6.11 11.12
N ARG A 7 -21.20 -6.52 11.70
CA ARG A 7 -19.96 -5.71 11.70
C ARG A 7 -19.37 -5.61 10.30
N LEU A 8 -19.35 -6.71 9.56
CA LEU A 8 -18.88 -6.74 8.17
C LEU A 8 -19.74 -5.83 7.27
N ALA A 9 -21.07 -5.87 7.42
CA ALA A 9 -21.96 -5.00 6.66
C ALA A 9 -21.67 -3.50 6.90
N ALA A 10 -21.45 -3.11 8.15
CA ALA A 10 -21.08 -1.73 8.49
C ALA A 10 -19.71 -1.32 7.89
N ILE A 11 -18.70 -2.19 7.98
CA ILE A 11 -17.37 -1.95 7.38
C ILE A 11 -17.48 -1.76 5.87
N LEU A 12 -18.24 -2.63 5.19
CA LEU A 12 -18.45 -2.53 3.73
C LEU A 12 -19.22 -1.26 3.34
N ALA A 13 -20.21 -0.85 4.14
CA ALA A 13 -20.95 0.40 3.91
C ALA A 13 -20.01 1.61 4.00
N VAL A 14 -19.13 1.66 5.02
CA VAL A 14 -18.11 2.72 5.15
C VAL A 14 -17.17 2.72 3.94
N CYS A 15 -16.72 1.54 3.48
CA CYS A 15 -15.88 1.44 2.29
C CYS A 15 -16.58 1.97 1.03
N ALA A 16 -17.86 1.67 0.86
CA ALA A 16 -18.66 2.15 -0.27
C ALA A 16 -18.82 3.68 -0.23
N THR A 17 -19.23 4.24 0.91
CA THR A 17 -19.34 5.69 1.10
C THR A 17 -18.02 6.41 0.86
N ALA A 18 -16.91 5.88 1.38
CA ALA A 18 -15.59 6.46 1.14
C ALA A 18 -15.21 6.44 -0.35
N SER A 19 -15.54 5.35 -1.05
CA SER A 19 -15.27 5.21 -2.49
C SER A 19 -16.03 6.25 -3.33
N GLU A 20 -17.29 6.50 -2.97
CA GLU A 20 -18.13 7.52 -3.63
C GLU A 20 -17.63 8.94 -3.34
N LEU A 21 -17.32 9.26 -2.08
CA LEU A 21 -16.88 10.60 -1.69
C LEU A 21 -15.49 10.97 -2.24
N LEU A 22 -14.63 9.97 -2.44
CA LEU A 22 -13.26 10.18 -2.91
C LEU A 22 -13.09 9.94 -4.41
N ASP A 23 -14.15 9.51 -5.11
CA ASP A 23 -14.09 9.05 -6.51
C ASP A 23 -12.94 8.05 -6.74
N ALA A 24 -12.79 7.11 -5.80
CA ALA A 24 -11.68 6.17 -5.75
C ALA A 24 -12.19 4.75 -5.54
N ARG A 25 -11.57 3.78 -6.22
CA ARG A 25 -11.91 2.36 -6.03
C ARG A 25 -11.16 1.79 -4.81
N PRO A 26 -11.80 0.90 -4.02
CA PRO A 26 -11.11 0.12 -3.00
C PRO A 26 -9.91 -0.62 -3.57
N ASN A 27 -8.79 -0.58 -2.86
CA ASN A 27 -7.59 -1.34 -3.19
C ASN A 27 -7.39 -2.51 -2.21
N ALA A 28 -6.33 -3.30 -2.44
CA ALA A 28 -6.02 -4.46 -1.60
C ALA A 28 -5.72 -4.06 -0.14
N ASP A 29 -5.14 -2.87 0.10
CA ASP A 29 -4.82 -2.41 1.45
C ASP A 29 -6.09 -2.15 2.26
N LEU A 30 -7.09 -1.49 1.65
CA LEU A 30 -8.39 -1.30 2.27
C LEU A 30 -9.09 -2.64 2.55
N ALA A 31 -8.96 -3.60 1.65
CA ALA A 31 -9.51 -4.94 1.86
C ALA A 31 -8.84 -5.64 3.07
N LEU A 32 -7.51 -5.58 3.19
CA LEU A 32 -6.78 -6.16 4.32
C LEU A 32 -7.15 -5.49 5.65
N ALA A 33 -7.28 -4.16 5.67
CA ALA A 33 -7.74 -3.43 6.85
C ALA A 33 -9.19 -3.80 7.23
N ALA A 34 -10.07 -3.95 6.24
CA ALA A 34 -11.44 -4.42 6.47
C ALA A 34 -11.47 -5.85 7.04
N MET A 35 -10.57 -6.73 6.60
CA MET A 35 -10.44 -8.09 7.14
C MET A 35 -9.96 -8.08 8.60
N GLU A 36 -8.97 -7.26 8.95
CA GLU A 36 -8.52 -7.13 10.36
C GLU A 36 -9.69 -6.76 11.27
N LEU A 37 -10.48 -5.76 10.89
CA LEU A 37 -11.64 -5.31 11.64
C LEU A 37 -12.77 -6.35 11.66
N ALA A 38 -13.07 -6.97 10.52
CA ALA A 38 -14.20 -7.89 10.39
C ALA A 38 -13.96 -9.21 11.12
N PHE A 39 -12.71 -9.69 11.17
CA PHE A 39 -12.36 -10.98 11.77
C PHE A 39 -11.66 -10.85 13.13
N GLY A 40 -11.40 -9.63 13.60
CA GLY A 40 -10.73 -9.41 14.89
C GLY A 40 -9.28 -9.90 14.88
N TRP A 41 -8.56 -9.72 13.77
CA TRP A 41 -7.14 -10.03 13.72
C TRP A 41 -6.34 -9.06 14.59
N PRO A 42 -5.14 -9.46 15.05
CA PRO A 42 -4.22 -8.54 15.70
C PRO A 42 -3.91 -7.34 14.81
N GLU A 43 -3.66 -6.19 15.43
CA GLU A 43 -3.22 -4.98 14.74
C GLU A 43 -1.96 -5.26 13.90
N GLY A 44 -1.99 -4.90 12.61
CA GLY A 44 -0.88 -5.10 11.67
C GLY A 44 -0.80 -6.49 11.04
N ALA A 45 -1.77 -7.38 11.28
CA ALA A 45 -1.84 -8.69 10.64
C ALA A 45 -1.98 -8.61 9.12
N GLY A 46 -2.78 -7.67 8.60
CA GLY A 46 -2.95 -7.37 7.19
C GLY A 46 -1.65 -6.88 6.54
N SER A 47 -0.93 -5.98 7.19
CA SER A 47 0.41 -5.53 6.74
C SER A 47 1.41 -6.69 6.72
N SER A 48 1.37 -7.56 7.73
CA SER A 48 2.22 -8.76 7.80
C SER A 48 1.90 -9.74 6.67
N LEU A 49 0.61 -9.98 6.40
CA LEU A 49 0.15 -10.83 5.30
C LEU A 49 0.54 -10.26 3.94
N PHE A 50 0.41 -8.94 3.76
CA PHE A 50 0.88 -8.24 2.57
C PHE A 50 2.38 -8.44 2.36
N ALA A 51 3.20 -8.18 3.38
CA ALA A 51 4.66 -8.34 3.27
C ALA A 51 5.06 -9.78 2.93
N LEU A 52 4.43 -10.78 3.56
CA LEU A 52 4.64 -12.19 3.27
C LEU A 52 4.28 -12.53 1.82
N ALA A 53 3.12 -12.09 1.35
CA ALA A 53 2.68 -12.31 -0.03
C ALA A 53 3.60 -11.61 -1.05
N ARG A 54 4.08 -10.40 -0.73
CA ARG A 54 4.97 -9.61 -1.61
C ARG A 54 6.39 -10.14 -1.67
N ALA A 55 6.87 -10.81 -0.63
CA ALA A 55 8.24 -11.34 -0.56
C ALA A 55 8.60 -12.20 -1.79
N ALA A 56 7.69 -13.05 -2.26
CA ALA A 56 7.92 -13.87 -3.46
C ALA A 56 8.20 -13.01 -4.71
N GLY A 57 7.39 -11.96 -4.92
CA GLY A 57 7.58 -11.03 -6.04
C GLY A 57 8.83 -10.16 -5.88
N TRP A 58 9.18 -9.75 -4.67
CA TRP A 58 10.42 -9.01 -4.42
C TRP A 58 11.66 -9.85 -4.74
N ILE A 59 11.68 -11.12 -4.33
CA ILE A 59 12.77 -12.05 -4.64
C ILE A 59 12.87 -12.27 -6.16
N ALA A 60 11.73 -12.48 -6.83
CA ALA A 60 11.69 -12.65 -8.28
C ALA A 60 12.24 -11.41 -9.02
N HIS A 61 11.74 -10.21 -8.70
CA HIS A 61 12.23 -8.98 -9.33
C HIS A 61 13.68 -8.66 -8.99
N ALA A 62 14.16 -9.02 -7.79
CA ALA A 62 15.57 -8.88 -7.45
C ALA A 62 16.45 -9.78 -8.33
N ALA A 63 16.03 -11.02 -8.59
CA ALA A 63 16.73 -11.92 -9.49
C ALA A 63 16.70 -11.42 -10.95
N GLU A 64 15.54 -10.94 -11.43
CA GLU A 64 15.41 -10.32 -12.76
C GLU A 64 16.34 -9.11 -12.91
N GLN A 65 16.36 -8.21 -11.91
CA GLN A 65 17.21 -7.03 -11.92
C GLN A 65 18.69 -7.40 -11.91
N ALA A 66 19.10 -8.40 -11.10
CA ALA A 66 20.46 -8.90 -11.07
C ALA A 66 20.91 -9.47 -12.43
N GLY A 67 20.01 -10.15 -13.14
CA GLY A 67 20.26 -10.65 -14.50
C GLY A 67 20.40 -9.56 -15.56
N SER A 68 19.78 -8.40 -15.38
CA SER A 68 19.82 -7.29 -16.35
C SER A 68 21.19 -6.60 -16.46
N GLY A 69 21.98 -6.60 -15.38
CA GLY A 69 23.24 -5.86 -15.28
C GLY A 69 23.10 -4.32 -15.33
N ALA A 70 21.88 -3.79 -15.40
CA ALA A 70 21.62 -2.35 -15.52
C ALA A 70 21.51 -1.67 -14.15
N MET A 71 22.08 -0.46 -14.04
CA MET A 71 21.96 0.38 -12.86
C MET A 71 20.83 1.42 -13.02
N ILE A 72 19.90 1.45 -12.07
CA ILE A 72 18.90 2.52 -11.98
C ILE A 72 19.59 3.79 -11.47
N ARG A 73 19.75 4.80 -12.33
CA ARG A 73 20.47 6.06 -12.03
C ARG A 73 19.63 7.31 -12.36
N PRO A 74 18.64 7.67 -11.52
CA PRO A 74 17.81 8.84 -11.75
C PRO A 74 18.63 10.14 -11.64
N ARG A 75 18.24 11.17 -12.39
CA ARG A 75 18.85 12.51 -12.35
C ARG A 75 17.81 13.51 -11.86
N ALA A 76 18.16 14.27 -10.83
CA ALA A 76 17.33 15.38 -10.36
C ALA A 76 17.70 16.67 -11.08
N ARG A 77 16.71 17.54 -11.28
CA ARG A 77 16.91 18.93 -11.70
C ARG A 77 16.93 19.82 -10.46
N TYR A 78 18.00 20.57 -10.26
CA TYR A 78 18.07 21.57 -9.20
C TYR A 78 17.13 22.74 -9.50
N VAL A 79 16.30 23.11 -8.53
CA VAL A 79 15.36 24.25 -8.59
C VAL A 79 15.52 25.20 -7.40
N GLY A 80 16.62 25.06 -6.65
CA GLY A 80 16.96 25.98 -5.58
C GLY A 80 17.50 27.31 -6.10
N ARG A 81 17.68 28.28 -5.20
CA ARG A 81 18.23 29.60 -5.57
C ARG A 81 19.67 29.44 -6.06
N ALA A 82 20.03 30.16 -7.12
CA ALA A 82 21.43 30.28 -7.52
C ALA A 82 22.24 30.84 -6.34
N TYR A 83 23.44 30.30 -6.14
CA TYR A 83 24.38 30.82 -5.16
C TYR A 83 24.61 32.31 -5.43
N ARG A 84 24.47 33.14 -4.39
CA ARG A 84 24.73 34.58 -4.46
C ARG A 84 25.98 34.81 -3.60
N GLU A 85 27.06 35.24 -4.23
CA GLU A 85 28.20 35.76 -3.48
C GLU A 85 27.79 37.11 -2.88
N GLU A 86 27.88 37.24 -1.55
CA GLU A 86 27.80 38.53 -0.88
C GLU A 86 29.12 39.27 -1.16
N ALA A 87 29.01 40.38 -1.89
CA ALA A 87 30.10 41.33 -2.13
C ALA A 87 30.18 42.39 -1.02
#